data_AF-A0A2D6L7Y3-F1
#
_entry.id   AF-A0A2D6L7Y3-F1
#
_cell.length_a   1.000
_cell.length_b   1.000
_cell.length_c   1.000
_cell.angle_alpha   90.00
_cell.angle_beta   90.00
_cell.angle_gamma   90.00
#
_symmetry.space_group_name_H-M   'P 1'
#
loop_
_entity.id
_entity.type
_entity.pdbx_description
1 polymer ?
#
loop_
_entity_poly.entity_id
_entity_poly.type
_entity_poly.pdbx_seq_one_letter_code
_entity_poly.pdbx_strand_id
1 'polypeptide(L)'
;MRNQIILLVILIVAAMGYFFFSNTNVLITDFDSCVAAGNPVMESYPRRCASDGRTFIENIDAPISGGVFKCESEQRNADGCIEIYQPVCGEVNVRCITTPCPSVQETFPNSCFACKNSLVDIYTEGECMKN
;
A
#
# COMPACT_ATOMS: atom_id res chain seq x y z
N MET A 1 -21.28 42.90 -41.29
CA MET A 1 -21.08 43.56 -39.98
C MET A 1 -21.92 42.93 -38.87
N ARG A 2 -23.23 42.72 -39.04
CA ARG A 2 -24.12 42.09 -38.03
C ARG A 2 -23.71 40.67 -37.57
N ASN A 3 -23.33 39.77 -38.49
CA ASN A 3 -22.88 38.41 -38.13
C ASN A 3 -21.55 38.37 -37.37
N GLN A 4 -20.65 39.31 -37.65
CA GLN A 4 -19.35 39.38 -36.97
C GLN A 4 -19.53 39.78 -35.49
N ILE A 5 -20.50 40.66 -35.21
CA ILE A 5 -20.84 41.07 -33.84
C ILE A 5 -21.45 39.89 -33.06
N ILE A 6 -22.33 39.10 -33.68
CA ILE A 6 -22.96 37.93 -33.03
C ILE A 6 -21.90 36.89 -32.63
N LEU A 7 -20.94 36.61 -33.50
CA LEU A 7 -19.85 35.66 -33.21
C LEU A 7 -18.96 36.12 -32.06
N LEU A 8 -18.65 37.42 -32.00
CA LEU A 8 -17.87 38.00 -30.89
C LEU A 8 -18.60 37.89 -29.55
N VAL A 9 -19.91 38.14 -29.53
CA VAL A 9 -20.72 38.02 -28.31
C VAL A 9 -20.76 36.57 -27.82
N ILE A 10 -20.91 35.59 -28.72
CA ILE A 10 -20.91 34.16 -28.35
C ILE A 10 -19.55 33.76 -27.74
N LEU A 11 -18.44 34.21 -28.35
CA LEU A 11 -17.09 33.94 -27.85
C LEU A 11 -16.86 34.53 -26.45
N ILE A 12 -17.31 35.76 -26.22
CA ILE A 12 -17.19 36.42 -24.92
C ILE A 12 -18.06 35.72 -23.86
N VAL A 13 -19.30 35.35 -24.19
CA VAL A 13 -20.19 34.61 -23.27
C VAL A 13 -19.63 33.22 -22.96
N ALA A 14 -19.06 32.51 -23.94
CA ALA A 14 -18.41 31.23 -23.71
C ALA A 14 -17.15 31.36 -22.83
N ALA A 15 -16.31 32.37 -23.08
CA ALA A 15 -15.13 32.64 -22.27
C ALA A 15 -15.49 33.04 -20.82
N MET A 16 -16.50 33.89 -20.64
CA MET A 16 -17.01 34.24 -19.32
C MET A 16 -17.61 33.01 -18.62
N GLY A 17 -18.42 32.21 -19.31
CA GLY A 17 -18.99 30.98 -18.77
C GLY A 17 -17.90 29.99 -18.29
N TYR A 18 -16.85 29.81 -19.09
CA TYR A 18 -15.70 28.98 -18.72
C TYR A 18 -14.95 29.53 -17.49
N PHE A 19 -14.72 30.85 -17.43
CA PHE A 19 -14.06 31.49 -16.31
C PHE A 19 -14.85 31.36 -15.00
N PHE A 20 -16.17 31.56 -15.05
CA PHE A 20 -17.04 31.40 -13.88
C PHE A 20 -17.11 29.95 -13.40
N PHE A 21 -17.15 28.96 -14.31
CA PHE A 21 -17.19 27.55 -13.95
C PHE A 21 -15.89 27.00 -13.33
N SER A 22 -14.77 27.69 -13.50
CA SER A 22 -13.45 27.21 -13.04
C SER A 22 -13.21 27.38 -11.53
N ASN A 23 -14.15 27.98 -10.78
CA ASN A 23 -14.00 28.27 -9.34
C ASN A 23 -14.62 27.16 -8.46
N THR A 24 -14.16 25.92 -8.59
CA THR A 24 -14.55 24.85 -7.65
C THR A 24 -13.57 24.80 -6.48
N ASN A 25 -14.07 25.06 -5.27
CA ASN A 25 -13.31 24.81 -4.04
C ASN A 25 -13.15 23.30 -3.84
N VAL A 26 -11.92 22.79 -3.88
CA VAL A 26 -11.64 21.36 -3.65
C VAL A 26 -11.69 21.10 -2.14
N LEU A 27 -12.65 20.30 -1.70
CA LEU A 27 -12.73 19.82 -0.34
C LEU A 27 -11.75 18.65 -0.16
N ILE A 28 -10.76 18.79 0.74
CA ILE A 28 -9.76 17.76 1.01
C ILE A 28 -10.24 16.90 2.19
N THR A 29 -10.56 15.64 1.91
CA THR A 29 -11.07 14.67 2.90
C THR A 29 -10.19 13.44 3.09
N ASP A 30 -9.24 13.22 2.18
CA ASP A 30 -8.48 11.98 2.06
C ASP A 30 -7.11 12.25 1.40
N PHE A 31 -6.29 11.20 1.32
CA PHE A 31 -4.95 11.30 0.76
C PHE A 31 -4.98 11.70 -0.73
N ASP A 32 -5.87 11.09 -1.53
CA ASP A 32 -5.93 11.33 -2.97
C ASP A 32 -6.35 12.76 -3.30
N SER A 33 -7.38 13.28 -2.63
CA SER A 33 -7.82 14.67 -2.74
C SER A 33 -6.74 15.66 -2.28
N CYS A 34 -5.96 15.33 -1.25
CA CYS A 34 -4.85 16.15 -0.79
C CYS A 34 -3.75 16.27 -1.86
N VAL A 35 -3.36 15.16 -2.49
CA VAL A 35 -2.33 15.13 -3.55
C VAL A 35 -2.83 15.80 -4.83
N ALA A 36 -4.09 15.57 -5.21
CA ALA A 36 -4.71 16.22 -6.37
C ALA A 36 -4.78 17.75 -6.23
N ALA A 37 -4.89 18.24 -4.99
CA ALA A 37 -4.81 19.67 -4.67
C ALA A 37 -3.37 20.23 -4.69
N GLY A 38 -2.34 19.42 -4.95
CA GLY A 38 -0.95 19.85 -5.09
C GLY A 38 -0.21 20.05 -3.78
N ASN A 39 -0.73 19.52 -2.67
CA ASN A 39 -0.10 19.62 -1.36
C ASN A 39 1.16 18.75 -1.24
N PRO A 40 2.09 19.09 -0.32
CA PRO A 40 3.32 18.34 -0.14
C PRO A 40 3.06 16.93 0.41
N VAL A 41 3.72 15.94 -0.20
CA VAL A 41 3.77 14.55 0.26
C VAL A 41 5.11 14.31 0.97
N MET A 42 5.06 13.71 2.16
CA MET A 42 6.23 13.40 2.98
C MET A 42 6.91 12.11 2.51
N GLU A 43 8.24 12.05 2.64
CA GLU A 43 9.05 10.85 2.39
C GLU A 43 8.94 9.84 3.55
N SER A 44 7.74 9.36 3.82
CA SER A 44 7.45 8.34 4.84
C SER A 44 6.70 7.14 4.23
N TYR A 45 6.79 5.98 4.86
CA TYR A 45 5.95 4.81 4.54
C TYR A 45 5.06 4.44 5.73
N PRO A 46 3.71 4.39 5.57
CA PRO A 46 2.95 4.79 4.38
C PRO A 46 3.11 6.29 4.04
N ARG A 47 2.83 6.66 2.79
CA ARG A 47 2.93 8.07 2.35
C ARG A 47 1.95 8.94 3.10
N ARG A 48 2.32 10.20 3.33
CA ARG A 48 1.49 11.19 4.04
C ARG A 48 1.43 12.49 3.26
N CYS A 49 0.23 13.07 3.09
CA CYS A 49 0.03 14.36 2.44
C CYS A 49 -0.41 15.40 3.49
N ALA A 50 0.18 16.61 3.48
CA ALA A 50 -0.10 17.65 4.47
C ALA A 50 -0.86 18.84 3.87
N SER A 51 -2.03 19.17 4.41
CA SER A 51 -2.85 20.34 4.02
C SER A 51 -3.45 21.01 5.24
N ASP A 52 -3.36 22.34 5.34
CA ASP A 52 -4.01 23.16 6.38
C ASP A 52 -3.79 22.67 7.83
N GLY A 53 -2.58 22.19 8.13
CA GLY A 53 -2.20 21.66 9.45
C GLY A 53 -2.73 20.25 9.75
N ARG A 54 -3.39 19.60 8.79
CA ARG A 54 -3.80 18.18 8.85
C ARG A 54 -2.89 17.33 7.99
N THR A 55 -2.78 16.05 8.34
CA THR A 55 -2.08 15.05 7.53
C THR A 55 -3.04 13.94 7.17
N PHE A 56 -3.02 13.54 5.90
CA PHE A 56 -3.80 12.44 5.34
C PHE A 56 -2.83 11.30 5.04
N ILE A 57 -3.10 10.11 5.56
CA ILE A 57 -2.25 8.93 5.37
C ILE A 57 -2.81 8.12 4.19
N GLU A 58 -1.95 7.65 3.32
CA GLU A 58 -2.33 6.72 2.24
C GLU A 58 -2.91 5.43 2.85
N ASN A 59 -4.14 5.10 2.48
CA ASN A 59 -4.70 3.80 2.85
C ASN A 59 -4.11 2.74 1.94
N ILE A 60 -3.00 2.15 2.38
CA ILE A 60 -2.56 0.87 1.86
C ILE A 60 -3.47 -0.18 2.48
N ASP A 61 -4.51 -0.60 1.75
CA ASP A 61 -5.28 -1.80 2.08
C ASP A 61 -4.36 -3.04 1.92
N ALA A 62 -3.33 -3.15 2.76
CA ALA A 62 -2.69 -4.41 3.05
C ALA A 62 -3.77 -5.29 3.71
N PRO A 63 -3.92 -6.56 3.33
CA PRO A 63 -4.94 -7.42 3.92
C PRO A 63 -4.70 -7.51 5.43
N ILE A 64 -5.45 -6.73 6.20
CA ILE A 64 -5.47 -6.79 7.65
C ILE A 64 -6.33 -8.01 8.03
N SER A 65 -5.76 -9.19 7.85
CA SER A 65 -6.21 -10.42 8.50
C SER A 65 -5.01 -10.98 9.25
N GLY A 66 -4.80 -10.52 10.50
CA GLY A 66 -3.85 -11.14 11.43
C GLY A 66 -2.46 -11.42 10.85
N GLY A 67 -1.80 -10.41 10.27
CA GLY A 67 -0.36 -10.40 10.00
C GLY A 67 0.21 -11.64 9.29
N VAL A 68 -0.51 -12.23 8.33
CA VAL A 68 0.03 -13.33 7.50
C VAL A 68 0.77 -12.73 6.31
N PHE A 69 2.09 -12.90 6.29
CA PHE A 69 2.98 -12.44 5.24
C PHE A 69 3.34 -13.61 4.32
N LYS A 70 3.36 -13.37 3.01
CA LYS A 70 3.78 -14.36 2.02
C LYS A 70 5.26 -14.18 1.70
N CYS A 71 5.98 -15.28 1.56
CA CYS A 71 7.36 -15.24 1.11
C CYS A 71 7.47 -14.88 -0.38
N GLU A 72 8.05 -13.72 -0.66
CA GLU A 72 8.31 -13.24 -2.01
C GLU A 72 9.57 -13.88 -2.60
N SER A 73 9.69 -13.85 -3.94
CA SER A 73 10.78 -14.51 -4.65
C SER A 73 12.16 -13.95 -4.31
N GLU A 74 12.20 -12.66 -4.05
CA GLU A 74 13.36 -11.87 -3.66
C GLU A 74 13.91 -12.36 -2.31
N GLN A 75 13.02 -12.62 -1.34
CA GLN A 75 13.40 -13.14 -0.02
C GLN A 75 13.93 -14.58 -0.09
N ARG A 76 13.36 -15.41 -0.98
CA ARG A 76 13.84 -16.80 -1.21
C ARG A 76 15.22 -16.83 -1.84
N ASN A 77 15.49 -15.90 -2.75
CA ASN A 77 16.70 -15.85 -3.55
C ASN A 77 17.82 -14.99 -2.93
N ALA A 78 17.61 -14.38 -1.76
CA ALA A 78 18.63 -13.57 -1.07
C ALA A 78 19.95 -14.34 -0.88
N ASP A 79 21.13 -13.79 -1.16
CA ASP A 79 22.37 -14.57 -1.03
C ASP A 79 22.69 -14.98 0.43
N GLY A 80 22.20 -14.22 1.41
CA GLY A 80 22.33 -14.52 2.83
C GLY A 80 21.35 -13.72 3.68
N CYS A 81 21.17 -14.18 4.92
CA CYS A 81 20.34 -13.51 5.92
C CYS A 81 21.21 -12.90 7.01
N ILE A 82 20.85 -11.71 7.46
CA ILE A 82 21.46 -11.09 8.63
C ILE A 82 20.99 -11.78 9.91
N GLU A 83 21.88 -11.85 10.91
CA GLU A 83 21.62 -12.51 12.21
C GLU A 83 20.91 -11.58 13.19
N ILE A 84 19.77 -11.03 12.77
CA ILE A 84 18.89 -10.25 13.66
C ILE A 84 17.83 -11.17 14.25
N TYR A 85 17.59 -11.05 15.56
CA TYR A 85 16.50 -11.75 16.24
C TYR A 85 15.22 -10.91 16.22
N GLN A 86 14.38 -11.16 15.21
CA GLN A 86 13.05 -10.59 15.01
C GLN A 86 12.10 -11.73 14.64
N PRO A 87 11.70 -12.56 15.61
CA PRO A 87 11.16 -13.88 15.34
C PRO A 87 9.85 -13.85 14.56
N VAL A 88 9.67 -14.88 13.73
CA VAL A 88 8.44 -15.10 12.96
C VAL A 88 8.00 -16.56 13.09
N CYS A 89 6.71 -16.80 12.94
CA CYS A 89 6.12 -18.14 12.93
C CYS A 89 5.82 -18.55 11.49
N GLY A 90 6.59 -19.50 10.95
CA GLY A 90 6.41 -19.99 9.58
C GLY A 90 5.57 -21.26 9.53
N GLU A 91 4.73 -21.38 8.50
CA GLU A 91 4.04 -22.64 8.19
C GLU A 91 4.90 -23.52 7.28
N VAL A 92 5.44 -24.59 7.84
CA VAL A 92 6.31 -25.56 7.14
C VAL A 92 5.46 -26.66 6.52
N ASN A 93 5.43 -26.71 5.19
CA ASN A 93 4.75 -27.75 4.42
C ASN A 93 5.56 -29.05 4.40
N VAL A 94 5.34 -29.90 5.41
CA VAL A 94 6.03 -31.20 5.50
C VAL A 94 5.47 -32.23 4.50
N ARG A 95 6.35 -33.08 3.96
CA ARG A 95 5.94 -34.26 3.18
C ARG A 95 5.80 -35.45 4.12
N CYS A 96 4.57 -35.91 4.31
CA CYS A 96 4.26 -37.05 5.18
C CYS A 96 3.90 -38.30 4.36
N ILE A 97 4.00 -39.48 5.00
CA ILE A 97 3.73 -40.78 4.36
C ILE A 97 2.21 -41.00 4.17
N THR A 98 1.37 -40.45 5.07
CA THR A 98 -0.10 -40.62 5.07
C THR A 98 -0.81 -39.27 5.03
N THR A 99 -1.70 -39.04 4.05
CA THR A 99 -2.45 -37.79 3.91
C THR A 99 -3.69 -37.72 4.80
N PRO A 100 -4.14 -36.53 5.26
CA PRO A 100 -3.60 -35.19 4.97
C PRO A 100 -2.36 -34.83 5.81
N CYS A 101 -1.39 -34.14 5.21
CA CYS A 101 -0.24 -33.58 5.92
C CYS A 101 -0.58 -32.15 6.39
N PRO A 102 -0.90 -31.91 7.67
CA PRO A 102 -1.04 -30.54 8.16
C PRO A 102 0.33 -29.85 8.12
N SER A 103 0.33 -28.54 7.85
CA SER A 103 1.54 -27.72 8.00
C SER A 103 1.96 -27.70 9.48
N VAL A 104 3.27 -27.65 9.72
CA VAL A 104 3.85 -27.55 11.06
C VAL A 104 4.27 -26.11 11.29
N GLN A 105 3.92 -25.55 12.45
CA GLN A 105 4.33 -24.21 12.83
C GLN A 105 5.72 -24.25 13.47
N GLU A 106 6.67 -23.52 12.91
CA GLU A 106 8.04 -23.42 13.42
C GLU A 106 8.47 -21.96 13.58
N THR A 107 9.14 -21.64 14.69
CA THR A 107 9.68 -20.31 14.94
C THR A 107 11.01 -20.15 14.22
N PHE A 108 11.14 -19.11 13.41
CA PHE A 108 12.37 -18.71 12.74
C PHE A 108 12.95 -17.43 13.37
N PRO A 109 14.29 -17.23 13.34
CA PRO A 109 14.92 -16.05 13.94
C PRO A 109 14.46 -14.73 13.32
N ASN A 110 14.18 -14.72 12.02
CA ASN A 110 13.56 -13.61 11.29
C ASN A 110 12.93 -14.07 9.98
N SER A 111 12.23 -13.15 9.31
CA SER A 111 11.52 -13.40 8.03
C SER A 111 12.42 -13.91 6.91
N CYS A 112 13.68 -13.48 6.84
CA CYS A 112 14.64 -13.97 5.84
C CYS A 112 14.92 -15.46 6.04
N PHE A 113 15.21 -15.88 7.27
CA PHE A 113 15.44 -17.30 7.57
C PHE A 113 14.19 -18.16 7.32
N ALA A 114 12.99 -17.63 7.62
CA ALA A 114 11.74 -18.31 7.28
C ALA A 114 11.59 -18.48 5.76
N CYS A 115 11.70 -17.39 4.99
CA CYS A 115 11.50 -17.44 3.54
C CYS A 115 12.61 -18.14 2.77
N LYS A 116 13.81 -18.24 3.33
CA LYS A 116 14.87 -19.10 2.79
C LYS A 116 14.51 -20.58 2.81
N ASN A 117 13.66 -21.00 3.75
CA ASN A 117 13.16 -22.36 3.77
C ASN A 117 12.13 -22.53 2.62
N SER A 118 12.46 -23.38 1.66
CA SER A 118 11.58 -23.68 0.50
C SER A 118 10.23 -24.29 0.88
N LEU A 119 10.08 -24.79 2.11
CA LEU A 119 8.84 -25.39 2.62
C LEU A 119 7.92 -24.36 3.29
N VAL A 120 8.40 -23.14 3.54
CA VAL A 120 7.62 -22.05 4.13
C VAL A 120 7.07 -21.19 3.00
N ASP A 121 5.75 -21.05 2.94
CA ASP A 121 5.06 -20.18 1.98
C ASP A 121 4.56 -18.89 2.61
N ILE A 122 4.16 -18.98 3.88
CA ILE A 122 3.63 -17.87 4.66
C ILE A 122 4.22 -17.90 6.07
N TYR A 123 4.32 -16.72 6.68
CA TYR A 123 4.71 -16.55 8.06
C TYR A 123 3.85 -15.48 8.75
N THR A 124 3.77 -15.55 10.07
CA THR A 124 3.20 -14.48 10.90
C THR A 124 4.29 -13.87 11.77
N GLU A 125 4.12 -12.60 12.16
CA GLU A 125 5.04 -11.94 13.07
C GLU A 125 4.97 -12.53 14.48
N GLY A 126 6.13 -12.68 15.12
CA GLY A 126 6.26 -13.23 16.48
C GLY A 126 6.62 -14.73 16.51
N GLU A 127 6.89 -15.24 17.69
CA GLU A 127 7.15 -16.67 17.90
C GLU A 127 5.85 -17.49 17.76
N CYS A 128 5.95 -18.75 17.32
CA CYS A 128 4.80 -19.65 17.29
C CYS A 128 4.25 -19.91 18.70
N MET A 129 2.93 -19.98 18.83
CA MET A 129 2.28 -20.34 20.08
C MET A 129 2.55 -21.82 20.38
N LYS A 130 3.20 -22.11 21.51
CA LYS A 130 3.35 -23.47 22.00
C LYS A 130 2.06 -23.85 22.75
N ASN A 131 1.24 -24.69 22.13
CA ASN A 131 0.15 -25.37 22.83
C ASN A 131 0.68 -26.59 23.58
#